data_AF-A0AAU1RCT2-F1
#
_entry.id   AF-A0AAU1RCT2-F1
#
_cell.length_a   1.000
_cell.length_b   1.000
_cell.length_c   1.000
_cell.angle_alpha   90.00
_cell.angle_beta   90.00
_cell.angle_gamma   90.00
#
_symmetry.space_group_name_H-M   'P 1'
#
loop_
_entity.id
_entity.type
_entity.pdbx_description
1 polymer ?
#
loop_
_entity_poly.entity_id
_entity_poly.type
_entity_poly.pdbx_seq_one_letter_code
_entity_poly.pdbx_strand_id
1 'polypeptide(L)'
;MTVSTAGPVSVLPTGGPAAPARPIPAVSGTLRSRGTLLLLEAAVAFAAALVLPVLARGFRLNPLDRIAQVSGLAAIQLRFALVGLLFIAAVGLAMRLRRGRHFDLAARIAAAAIAGLASGFVAAGAVVALHGTPWPMFGLNGDSGRIVEWAQAVANGRPSGSPVYPPAPLYTLGYYAEWFRGGNTAYAFKDLQILGAAAFGPLVYLCWRMLLSPVRALAFGVAPAFALIDAYKPYSQTVLVLLVPVLVAMVVSLRRSGTDGWRPLLLKGAGFGALLGLLFLTYSGWFLWSAAGVLFAALLYFPWRTGRLKGAAFLGATLGAFLVVAGRYLAVMLTEGQTTKDYNFRFDNFTDPAYYLMWRTDMPGKVGDWPPPGEYGGVGLFALVTFLCLGAAIWLGIRRPMVVTVAAMFISAWVMRMYIAAHMYETQTVQLYTRTNNQLLYCGLLLCALVAHLVSQRMAAARRTAEGDGTSRTGFPGREGAVIGALCALLLLLGTVSSSMADRYMPAKDGTYRILPWVSHTITERDGSCPKFAPGGTCSKDGDQSWLSFIR
;
A
#
# COMPACT_ATOMS: atom_id res chain seq x y z
N MET A 1 -30.50 -68.08 -50.33
CA MET A 1 -29.59 -68.91 -51.14
C MET A 1 -28.43 -68.03 -51.60
N THR A 2 -27.21 -68.50 -51.29
CA THR A 2 -25.89 -68.20 -51.91
C THR A 2 -25.36 -66.74 -51.94
N VAL A 3 -24.35 -66.39 -51.13
CA VAL A 3 -22.86 -66.46 -51.35
C VAL A 3 -22.32 -65.06 -51.74
N SER A 4 -21.67 -64.33 -50.81
CA SER A 4 -20.21 -64.21 -50.56
C SER A 4 -19.42 -63.44 -51.63
N THR A 5 -18.74 -62.34 -51.26
CA THR A 5 -17.28 -62.25 -51.10
C THR A 5 -16.79 -60.79 -51.01
N ALA A 6 -15.72 -60.62 -50.22
CA ALA A 6 -15.08 -59.37 -49.86
C ALA A 6 -13.89 -59.02 -50.77
N GLY A 7 -13.53 -57.72 -50.77
CA GLY A 7 -12.18 -57.18 -51.04
C GLY A 7 -12.13 -56.10 -52.12
N PRO A 8 -11.09 -55.21 -52.17
CA PRO A 8 -9.99 -54.99 -51.22
C PRO A 8 -9.80 -53.52 -50.78
N VAL A 9 -9.15 -53.35 -49.62
CA VAL A 9 -8.62 -52.08 -49.09
C VAL A 9 -7.28 -51.79 -49.76
N SER A 10 -7.12 -50.60 -50.35
CA SER A 10 -5.83 -50.12 -50.86
C SER A 10 -5.07 -49.32 -49.79
N VAL A 11 -3.83 -49.71 -49.56
CA VAL A 11 -2.88 -49.11 -48.62
C VAL A 11 -1.68 -48.56 -49.40
N LEU A 12 -1.21 -47.36 -49.01
CA LEU A 12 0.12 -46.73 -49.18
C LEU A 12 0.47 -46.02 -50.52
N PRO A 13 1.25 -44.89 -50.48
CA PRO A 13 2.62 -44.87 -49.94
C PRO A 13 2.97 -43.80 -48.89
N THR A 14 3.74 -44.26 -47.91
CA THR A 14 4.66 -43.54 -47.02
C THR A 14 5.85 -43.03 -47.83
N GLY A 15 6.10 -41.72 -47.79
CA GLY A 15 7.27 -41.11 -48.43
C GLY A 15 7.88 -40.00 -47.57
N GLY A 16 9.04 -40.29 -46.97
CA GLY A 16 10.08 -39.31 -46.68
C GLY A 16 10.18 -38.78 -45.23
N PRO A 17 11.34 -38.96 -44.55
CA PRO A 17 11.63 -38.21 -43.33
C PRO A 17 11.76 -36.72 -43.64
N ALA A 18 11.02 -35.89 -42.90
CA ALA A 18 11.12 -34.44 -42.98
C ALA A 18 12.57 -33.98 -42.70
N ALA A 19 13.13 -33.19 -43.61
CA ALA A 19 14.43 -32.58 -43.44
C ALA A 19 14.52 -31.84 -42.09
N PRO A 20 15.63 -31.95 -41.33
CA PRO A 20 15.77 -31.24 -40.07
C PRO A 20 15.74 -29.74 -40.33
N ALA A 21 14.73 -29.07 -39.78
CA ALA A 21 14.65 -27.62 -39.79
C ALA A 21 15.94 -27.04 -39.17
N ARG A 22 16.69 -26.28 -39.98
CA ARG A 22 17.86 -25.53 -39.51
C ARG A 22 17.45 -24.70 -38.28
N PRO A 23 18.13 -24.83 -37.13
CA PRO A 23 17.85 -23.98 -35.99
C PRO A 23 18.19 -22.53 -36.36
N ILE A 24 17.16 -21.69 -36.41
CA ILE A 24 17.33 -20.24 -36.48
C ILE A 24 18.09 -19.84 -35.21
N PRO A 25 19.26 -19.18 -35.32
CA PRO A 25 20.03 -18.79 -34.14
C PRO A 25 19.18 -17.84 -33.28
N ALA A 26 18.86 -18.30 -32.07
CA ALA A 26 18.12 -17.56 -31.07
C ALA A 26 18.99 -16.43 -30.52
N VAL A 27 18.93 -15.26 -31.16
CA VAL A 27 19.56 -14.04 -30.66
C VAL A 27 18.63 -13.32 -29.67
N SER A 28 19.21 -12.93 -28.53
CA SER A 28 18.69 -12.11 -27.41
C SER A 28 17.93 -12.82 -26.27
N GLY A 29 18.69 -13.49 -25.39
CA GLY A 29 18.19 -14.28 -24.25
C GLY A 29 18.15 -13.58 -22.89
N THR A 30 18.40 -12.27 -22.78
CA THR A 30 18.60 -11.61 -21.47
C THR A 30 17.35 -10.97 -20.85
N LEU A 31 16.32 -10.62 -21.65
CA LEU A 31 15.11 -9.93 -21.17
C LEU A 31 13.94 -10.84 -20.75
N ARG A 32 14.12 -12.17 -20.76
CA ARG A 32 13.03 -13.14 -20.51
C ARG A 32 12.90 -13.62 -19.06
N SER A 33 13.86 -13.32 -18.17
CA SER A 33 13.72 -13.75 -16.78
C SER A 33 12.61 -12.95 -16.07
N ARG A 34 11.76 -13.65 -15.32
CA ARG A 34 10.70 -13.02 -14.51
C ARG A 34 11.26 -11.99 -13.52
N GLY A 35 12.50 -12.19 -13.04
CA GLY A 35 13.21 -11.27 -12.18
C GLY A 35 13.54 -9.95 -12.88
N THR A 36 14.08 -10.00 -14.10
CA THR A 36 14.39 -8.82 -14.91
C THR A 36 13.15 -7.95 -15.16
N LEU A 37 12.01 -8.59 -15.45
CA LEU A 37 10.75 -7.86 -15.63
C LEU A 37 10.26 -7.19 -14.34
N LEU A 38 10.39 -7.85 -13.18
CA LEU A 38 10.02 -7.24 -11.90
C LEU A 38 10.97 -6.10 -11.51
N LEU A 39 12.26 -6.22 -11.80
CA LEU A 39 13.24 -5.14 -11.61
C LEU A 39 12.93 -3.94 -12.50
N LEU A 40 12.55 -4.17 -13.76
CA LEU A 40 12.10 -3.10 -14.66
C LEU A 40 10.84 -2.43 -14.14
N GLU A 41 9.83 -3.21 -13.73
CA GLU A 41 8.61 -2.69 -13.11
C GLU A 41 8.95 -1.83 -11.86
N ALA A 42 9.87 -2.29 -11.00
CA ALA A 42 10.32 -1.54 -9.84
C ALA A 42 11.01 -0.24 -10.23
N ALA A 43 11.99 -0.28 -11.13
CA ALA A 43 12.74 0.89 -11.58
C ALA A 43 11.80 1.95 -12.18
N VAL A 44 10.86 1.53 -13.03
CA VAL A 44 9.85 2.43 -13.63
C VAL A 44 8.94 3.02 -12.55
N ALA A 45 8.44 2.21 -11.60
CA ALA A 45 7.56 2.71 -10.55
C ALA A 45 8.24 3.75 -9.67
N PHE A 46 9.47 3.47 -9.21
CA PHE A 46 10.24 4.41 -8.38
C PHE A 46 10.65 5.67 -9.15
N ALA A 47 11.09 5.54 -10.41
CA ALA A 47 11.41 6.71 -11.23
C ALA A 47 10.18 7.59 -11.44
N ALA A 48 9.05 7.00 -11.79
CA ALA A 48 7.78 7.70 -12.00
C ALA A 48 7.30 8.43 -10.72
N ALA A 49 7.51 7.83 -9.54
CA ALA A 49 7.17 8.44 -8.26
C ALA A 49 7.96 9.72 -7.94
N LEU A 50 9.13 9.91 -8.55
CA LEU A 50 9.97 11.09 -8.32
C LEU A 50 9.73 12.22 -9.33
N VAL A 51 9.08 11.94 -10.47
CA VAL A 51 8.84 12.94 -11.52
C VAL A 51 8.09 14.15 -10.99
N LEU A 52 6.93 13.95 -10.35
CA LEU A 52 6.08 15.05 -9.90
C LEU A 52 6.69 15.83 -8.73
N PRO A 53 7.27 15.20 -7.68
CA PRO A 53 7.94 15.94 -6.61
C PRO A 53 9.09 16.79 -7.11
N VAL A 54 9.89 16.29 -8.06
CA VAL A 54 10.99 17.06 -8.66
C VAL A 54 10.46 18.27 -9.42
N LEU A 55 9.42 18.09 -10.24
CA LEU A 55 8.80 19.20 -10.99
C LEU A 55 8.17 20.25 -10.06
N ALA A 56 7.57 19.82 -8.95
CA ALA A 56 6.91 20.72 -7.98
C ALA A 56 7.90 21.64 -7.24
N ARG A 57 9.20 21.28 -7.16
CA ARG A 57 10.22 22.15 -6.53
C ARG A 57 10.37 23.50 -7.22
N GLY A 58 10.06 23.57 -8.52
CA GLY A 58 10.16 24.80 -9.31
C GLY A 58 8.94 25.73 -9.21
N PHE A 59 7.91 25.36 -8.45
CA PHE A 59 6.71 26.18 -8.33
C PHE A 59 6.98 27.48 -7.57
N ARG A 60 6.41 28.58 -8.06
CA ARG A 60 6.46 29.91 -7.43
C ARG A 60 5.07 30.27 -6.94
N LEU A 61 4.69 29.69 -5.80
CA LEU A 61 3.38 29.89 -5.18
C LEU A 61 3.55 30.08 -3.67
N ASN A 62 2.64 30.82 -3.04
CA ASN A 62 2.57 30.93 -1.60
C ASN A 62 1.75 29.74 -1.05
N PRO A 63 2.34 28.79 -0.32
CA PRO A 63 1.63 27.61 0.15
C PRO A 63 0.58 27.92 1.24
N LEU A 64 0.57 29.13 1.80
CA LEU A 64 -0.46 29.57 2.76
C LEU A 64 -1.68 30.21 2.09
N ASP A 65 -1.57 30.58 0.81
CA ASP A 65 -2.70 31.14 0.07
C ASP A 65 -3.55 30.03 -0.56
N ARG A 66 -4.86 30.04 -0.30
CA ARG A 66 -5.74 28.95 -0.75
C ARG A 66 -5.84 28.88 -2.28
N ILE A 67 -5.84 30.02 -2.98
CA ILE A 67 -5.90 30.05 -4.44
C ILE A 67 -4.63 29.42 -5.02
N ALA A 68 -3.48 29.75 -4.44
CA ALA A 68 -2.18 29.23 -4.84
C ALA A 68 -2.04 27.73 -4.54
N GLN A 69 -2.58 27.23 -3.41
CA GLN A 69 -2.68 25.79 -3.11
C GLN A 69 -3.48 25.05 -4.18
N VAL A 70 -4.69 25.53 -4.50
CA VAL A 70 -5.56 24.92 -5.53
C VAL A 70 -4.88 24.95 -6.89
N SER A 71 -4.23 26.06 -7.24
CA SER A 71 -3.47 26.20 -8.49
C SER A 71 -2.28 25.24 -8.54
N GLY A 72 -1.58 25.04 -7.42
CA GLY A 72 -0.48 24.07 -7.30
C GLY A 72 -0.96 22.63 -7.47
N LEU A 73 -2.07 22.26 -6.83
CA LEU A 73 -2.68 20.94 -7.00
C LEU A 73 -3.14 20.70 -8.44
N ALA A 74 -3.79 21.67 -9.07
CA ALA A 74 -4.19 21.60 -10.48
C ALA A 74 -2.97 21.44 -11.40
N ALA A 75 -1.89 22.17 -11.13
CA ALA A 75 -0.64 22.07 -11.88
C ALA A 75 0.02 20.69 -11.76
N ILE A 76 -0.07 20.03 -10.59
CA ILE A 76 0.40 18.65 -10.41
C ILE A 76 -0.54 17.67 -11.13
N GLN A 77 -1.86 17.81 -10.97
CA GLN A 77 -2.87 16.97 -11.63
C GLN A 77 -2.71 16.98 -13.16
N LEU A 78 -2.46 18.16 -13.75
CA LEU A 78 -2.22 18.29 -15.18
C LEU A 78 -0.97 17.50 -15.60
N ARG A 79 0.14 17.65 -14.89
CA ARG A 79 1.39 16.92 -15.18
C ARG A 79 1.23 15.42 -14.99
N PHE A 80 0.54 15.01 -13.93
CA PHE A 80 0.16 13.62 -13.67
C PHE A 80 -0.64 13.04 -14.85
N ALA A 81 -1.67 13.76 -15.31
CA ALA A 81 -2.51 13.33 -16.42
C ALA A 81 -1.71 13.25 -17.74
N LEU A 82 -0.90 14.26 -18.07
CA LEU A 82 -0.08 14.25 -19.29
C LEU A 82 0.90 13.08 -19.30
N VAL A 83 1.67 12.88 -18.22
CA VAL A 83 2.64 11.77 -18.15
C VAL A 83 1.93 10.41 -18.16
N GLY A 84 0.80 10.27 -17.45
CA GLY A 84 0.00 9.06 -17.47
C GLY A 84 -0.58 8.74 -18.86
N LEU A 85 -1.09 9.75 -19.57
CA LEU A 85 -1.61 9.61 -20.93
C LEU A 85 -0.51 9.20 -21.92
N LEU A 86 0.73 9.65 -21.74
CA LEU A 86 1.86 9.17 -22.54
C LEU A 86 2.09 7.65 -22.39
N PHE A 87 2.02 7.13 -21.16
CA PHE A 87 2.11 5.69 -20.94
C PHE A 87 0.93 4.92 -21.54
N ILE A 88 -0.29 5.45 -21.44
CA ILE A 88 -1.48 4.83 -22.05
C ILE A 88 -1.38 4.87 -23.58
N ALA A 89 -0.94 5.98 -24.16
CA ALA A 89 -0.69 6.11 -25.60
C ALA A 89 0.36 5.11 -26.07
N ALA A 90 1.43 4.89 -25.30
CA ALA A 90 2.43 3.86 -25.58
C ALA A 90 1.84 2.44 -25.57
N VAL A 91 0.89 2.14 -24.67
CA VAL A 91 0.15 0.86 -24.68
C VAL A 91 -0.72 0.73 -25.92
N GLY A 92 -1.48 1.78 -26.27
CA GLY A 92 -2.31 1.80 -27.48
C GLY A 92 -1.49 1.67 -28.76
N LEU A 93 -0.31 2.28 -28.82
CA LEU A 93 0.62 2.15 -29.93
C LEU A 93 1.22 0.73 -29.98
N ALA A 94 1.61 0.17 -28.84
CA ALA A 94 2.13 -1.20 -28.75
C ALA A 94 1.09 -2.27 -29.14
N MET A 95 -0.21 -1.96 -28.98
CA MET A 95 -1.31 -2.78 -29.49
C MET A 95 -1.37 -2.76 -31.02
N ARG A 96 -1.27 -1.57 -31.63
CA ARG A 96 -1.39 -1.40 -33.10
C ARG A 96 -0.13 -1.84 -33.86
N LEU A 97 1.05 -1.59 -33.30
CA LEU A 97 2.32 -1.89 -33.96
C LEU A 97 2.75 -3.34 -33.76
N ARG A 98 3.46 -3.88 -34.75
CA ARG A 98 4.11 -5.22 -34.70
C ARG A 98 3.16 -6.34 -34.21
N ARG A 99 1.90 -6.29 -34.65
CA ARG A 99 0.85 -7.26 -34.30
C ARG A 99 0.68 -7.47 -32.78
N GLY A 100 0.86 -6.42 -31.97
CA GLY A 100 0.66 -6.49 -30.53
C GLY A 100 1.79 -7.14 -29.72
N ARG A 101 2.93 -7.47 -30.34
CA ARG A 101 4.03 -8.23 -29.69
C ARG A 101 4.53 -7.60 -28.37
N HIS A 102 4.48 -6.27 -28.25
CA HIS A 102 4.99 -5.54 -27.09
C HIS A 102 3.88 -5.09 -26.13
N PHE A 103 2.62 -5.42 -26.39
CA PHE A 103 1.47 -4.94 -25.63
C PHE A 103 1.57 -5.29 -24.13
N ASP A 104 1.87 -6.55 -23.80
CA ASP A 104 1.95 -7.01 -22.41
C ASP A 104 3.12 -6.36 -21.64
N LEU A 105 4.21 -6.02 -22.32
CA LEU A 105 5.32 -5.28 -21.71
C LEU A 105 4.94 -3.82 -21.48
N ALA A 106 4.33 -3.16 -22.47
CA ALA A 106 3.86 -1.79 -22.33
C ALA A 106 2.83 -1.67 -21.20
N ALA A 107 1.88 -2.60 -21.10
CA ALA A 107 0.88 -2.61 -20.04
C ALA A 107 1.48 -2.82 -18.64
N ARG A 108 2.56 -3.61 -18.53
CA ARG A 108 3.34 -3.76 -17.28
C ARG A 108 3.99 -2.45 -16.86
N ILE A 109 4.70 -1.81 -17.79
CA ILE A 109 5.41 -0.56 -17.57
C ILE A 109 4.41 0.54 -17.21
N ALA A 110 3.28 0.64 -17.94
CA ALA A 110 2.25 1.62 -17.66
C ALA A 110 1.60 1.41 -16.29
N ALA A 111 1.29 0.18 -15.89
CA ALA A 111 0.72 -0.10 -14.57
C ALA A 111 1.70 0.28 -13.44
N ALA A 112 2.98 -0.06 -13.58
CA ALA A 112 4.03 0.31 -12.64
C ALA A 112 4.23 1.83 -12.58
N ALA A 113 4.26 2.50 -13.73
CA ALA A 113 4.40 3.95 -13.82
C ALA A 113 3.22 4.69 -13.18
N ILE A 114 1.97 4.27 -13.44
CA ILE A 114 0.79 4.89 -12.83
C ILE A 114 0.78 4.69 -11.31
N ALA A 115 1.19 3.52 -10.81
CA ALA A 115 1.34 3.31 -9.36
C ALA A 115 2.35 4.29 -8.75
N GLY A 116 3.50 4.50 -9.41
CA GLY A 116 4.50 5.49 -9.02
C GLY A 116 4.00 6.93 -9.08
N LEU A 117 3.43 7.33 -10.22
CA LEU A 117 2.89 8.68 -10.42
C LEU A 117 1.84 9.05 -9.37
N ALA A 118 0.97 8.09 -8.99
CA ALA A 118 -0.09 8.34 -8.03
C ALA A 118 0.48 8.74 -6.66
N SER A 119 1.50 8.04 -6.16
CA SER A 119 2.12 8.36 -4.86
C SER A 119 3.07 9.55 -4.97
N GLY A 120 3.72 9.70 -6.13
CA GLY A 120 4.48 10.88 -6.50
C GLY A 120 3.65 12.17 -6.49
N PHE A 121 2.35 12.09 -6.81
CA PHE A 121 1.45 13.23 -6.68
C PHE A 121 1.28 13.63 -5.21
N VAL A 122 0.98 12.70 -4.31
CA VAL A 122 0.87 13.02 -2.87
C VAL A 122 2.18 13.60 -2.33
N ALA A 123 3.32 13.04 -2.72
CA ALA A 123 4.63 13.58 -2.39
C ALA A 123 4.88 14.99 -2.97
N ALA A 124 4.43 15.27 -4.20
CA ALA A 124 4.49 16.60 -4.78
C ALA A 124 3.59 17.59 -4.04
N GLY A 125 2.44 17.14 -3.53
CA GLY A 125 1.59 17.88 -2.60
C GLY A 125 2.35 18.26 -1.32
N ALA A 126 3.09 17.32 -0.72
CA ALA A 126 3.94 17.61 0.44
C ALA A 126 5.07 18.61 0.12
N VAL A 127 5.66 18.55 -1.08
CA VAL A 127 6.65 19.54 -1.56
C VAL A 127 6.02 20.94 -1.63
N VAL A 128 4.82 21.04 -2.18
CA VAL A 128 4.05 22.30 -2.25
C VAL A 128 3.71 22.80 -0.85
N ALA A 129 3.15 21.95 0.00
CA ALA A 129 2.74 22.30 1.36
C ALA A 129 3.89 22.84 2.22
N LEU A 130 5.10 22.30 2.05
CA LEU A 130 6.31 22.69 2.80
C LEU A 130 7.22 23.61 1.98
N HIS A 131 6.71 24.26 0.94
CA HIS A 131 7.51 25.13 0.08
C HIS A 131 7.98 26.38 0.85
N GLY A 132 9.28 26.66 0.89
CA GLY A 132 9.82 27.85 1.57
C GLY A 132 10.02 27.72 3.08
N THR A 133 9.89 26.52 3.64
CA THR A 133 10.32 26.19 5.02
C THR A 133 11.22 24.96 4.99
N PRO A 134 12.31 24.87 5.78
CA PRO A 134 13.13 23.67 5.87
C PRO A 134 12.55 22.61 6.83
N TRP A 135 11.53 22.99 7.60
CA TRP A 135 10.95 22.14 8.65
C TRP A 135 10.09 21.00 8.08
N PRO A 136 10.06 19.83 8.74
CA PRO A 136 9.11 18.77 8.42
C PRO A 136 7.69 19.23 8.78
N MET A 137 6.67 18.50 8.34
CA MET A 137 5.31 18.75 8.81
C MET A 137 5.27 18.74 10.34
N PHE A 138 4.61 19.76 10.91
CA PHE A 138 4.54 20.10 12.33
C PHE A 138 5.85 20.56 12.98
N GLY A 139 6.91 20.75 12.19
CA GLY A 139 8.22 21.17 12.65
C GLY A 139 8.74 20.32 13.81
N LEU A 140 9.02 20.99 14.93
CA LEU A 140 9.53 20.35 16.16
C LEU A 140 8.43 20.06 17.20
N ASN A 141 7.16 20.25 16.83
CA ASN A 141 6.03 19.98 17.71
C ASN A 141 5.54 18.52 17.61
N GLY A 142 4.83 18.08 18.64
CA GLY A 142 4.17 16.78 18.72
C GLY A 142 5.07 15.60 18.36
N ASP A 143 4.52 14.68 17.55
CA ASP A 143 5.21 13.44 17.20
C ASP A 143 6.42 13.67 16.31
N SER A 144 6.39 14.68 15.43
CA SER A 144 7.54 15.06 14.62
C SER A 144 8.73 15.47 15.49
N GLY A 145 8.49 16.31 16.49
CA GLY A 145 9.51 16.71 17.46
C GLY A 145 10.14 15.52 18.17
N ARG A 146 9.29 14.60 18.66
CA ARG A 146 9.76 13.37 19.34
C ARG A 146 10.57 12.46 18.42
N ILE A 147 10.13 12.27 17.18
CA ILE A 147 10.87 11.45 16.20
C ILE A 147 12.24 12.08 15.90
N VAL A 148 12.28 13.40 15.69
CA VAL A 148 13.52 14.16 15.43
C VAL A 148 14.47 14.05 16.63
N GLU A 149 13.96 14.25 17.84
CA GLU A 149 14.68 14.12 19.11
C GLU A 149 15.27 12.71 19.28
N TRP A 150 14.45 11.67 19.12
CA TRP A 150 14.89 10.29 19.31
C TRP A 150 15.82 9.81 18.20
N ALA A 151 15.61 10.23 16.95
CA ALA A 151 16.53 9.92 15.87
C ALA A 151 17.88 10.59 16.09
N GLN A 152 17.90 11.83 16.61
CA GLN A 152 19.14 12.51 16.99
C GLN A 152 19.85 11.76 18.12
N ALA A 153 19.12 11.29 19.14
CA ALA A 153 19.70 10.52 20.23
C ALA A 153 20.36 9.22 19.70
N VAL A 154 19.62 8.45 18.90
CA VAL A 154 20.10 7.18 18.33
C VAL A 154 21.31 7.39 17.41
N ALA A 155 21.29 8.43 16.56
CA ALA A 155 22.43 8.76 15.70
C ALA A 155 23.71 9.09 16.50
N ASN A 156 23.57 9.60 17.73
CA ASN A 156 24.70 9.92 18.63
C ASN A 156 25.01 8.79 19.63
N GLY A 157 24.57 7.56 19.36
CA GLY A 157 24.82 6.39 20.21
C GLY A 157 24.08 6.40 21.54
N ARG A 158 23.07 7.28 21.71
CA ARG A 158 22.22 7.33 22.91
C ARG A 158 20.92 6.56 22.66
N PRO A 159 20.31 5.95 23.70
CA PRO A 159 19.03 5.28 23.55
C PRO A 159 17.93 6.27 23.12
N SER A 160 16.93 5.78 22.38
CA SER A 160 15.71 6.55 22.10
C SER A 160 14.95 6.82 23.41
N GLY A 161 14.19 7.91 23.47
CA GLY A 161 13.35 8.22 24.62
C GLY A 161 12.16 7.29 24.81
N SER A 162 11.96 6.33 23.89
CA SER A 162 11.02 5.23 24.03
C SER A 162 11.66 3.95 23.46
N PRO A 163 11.93 2.94 24.31
CA PRO A 163 12.55 1.68 23.87
C PRO A 163 11.58 0.83 23.03
N VAL A 164 10.28 1.04 23.20
CA VAL A 164 9.21 0.31 22.49
C VAL A 164 8.86 0.95 21.14
N TYR A 165 9.39 2.14 20.83
CA TYR A 165 9.19 2.75 19.52
C TYR A 165 9.89 1.94 18.42
N PRO A 166 9.28 1.77 17.23
CA PRO A 166 9.91 1.03 16.14
C PRO A 166 11.28 1.62 15.78
N PRO A 167 12.35 0.81 15.75
CA PRO A 167 13.71 1.34 15.61
C PRO A 167 14.02 1.80 14.19
N ALA A 168 13.51 1.12 13.15
CA ALA A 168 13.95 1.36 11.78
C ALA A 168 13.71 2.81 11.29
N PRO A 169 12.56 3.48 11.57
CA PRO A 169 12.38 4.88 11.21
C PRO A 169 13.39 5.82 11.87
N LEU A 170 13.76 5.56 13.14
CA LEU A 170 14.71 6.40 13.88
C LEU A 170 16.12 6.26 13.32
N TYR A 171 16.60 5.04 13.10
CA TYR A 171 17.91 4.80 12.49
C TYR A 171 17.96 5.32 11.06
N THR A 172 16.91 5.10 10.27
CA THR A 172 16.84 5.62 8.89
C THR A 172 16.92 7.14 8.88
N LEU A 173 16.21 7.82 9.78
CA LEU A 173 16.27 9.27 9.90
C LEU A 173 17.65 9.77 10.36
N GLY A 174 18.24 9.11 11.35
CA GLY A 174 19.58 9.43 11.86
C GLY A 174 20.65 9.35 10.76
N TYR A 175 20.75 8.20 10.09
CA TYR A 175 21.74 7.99 9.02
C TYR A 175 21.48 8.89 7.81
N TYR A 176 20.21 9.09 7.42
CA TYR A 176 19.88 10.01 6.33
C TYR A 176 20.30 11.44 6.66
N ALA A 177 20.10 11.87 7.91
CA ALA A 177 20.52 13.19 8.37
C ALA A 177 22.04 13.36 8.30
N GLU A 178 22.80 12.36 8.75
CA GLU A 178 24.26 12.36 8.68
C GLU A 178 24.75 12.49 7.23
N TRP A 179 24.22 11.67 6.31
CA TRP A 179 24.69 11.62 4.93
C TRP A 179 24.26 12.82 4.07
N PHE A 180 23.06 13.35 4.27
CA PHE A 180 22.47 14.33 3.33
C PHE A 180 22.18 15.71 3.95
N ARG A 181 22.17 15.82 5.28
CA ARG A 181 21.75 17.05 5.99
C ARG A 181 22.72 17.48 7.08
N GLY A 182 23.96 16.99 7.06
CA GLY A 182 25.00 17.37 8.03
C GLY A 182 24.60 17.06 9.48
N GLY A 183 23.89 15.96 9.70
CA GLY A 183 23.37 15.54 11.00
C GLY A 183 22.10 16.26 11.45
N ASN A 184 21.48 17.11 10.63
CA ASN A 184 20.22 17.77 10.98
C ASN A 184 19.01 16.84 10.76
N THR A 185 18.61 16.13 11.80
CA THR A 185 17.46 15.21 11.77
C THR A 185 16.12 15.90 11.50
N ALA A 186 15.95 17.17 11.87
CA ALA A 186 14.71 17.89 11.58
C ALA A 186 14.52 18.10 10.06
N TYR A 187 15.54 18.63 9.39
CA TYR A 187 15.46 18.90 7.95
C TYR A 187 15.48 17.60 7.14
N ALA A 188 16.19 16.57 7.62
CA ALA A 188 16.14 15.23 7.05
C ALA A 188 14.74 14.61 7.12
N PHE A 189 13.99 14.88 8.19
CA PHE A 189 12.67 14.31 8.35
C PHE A 189 11.68 14.83 7.29
N LYS A 190 11.82 16.09 6.87
CA LYS A 190 11.07 16.64 5.74
C LYS A 190 11.29 15.81 4.46
N ASP A 191 12.55 15.48 4.17
CA ASP A 191 12.86 14.67 2.99
C ASP A 191 12.27 13.28 3.09
N LEU A 192 12.36 12.64 4.26
CA LEU A 192 11.80 11.31 4.47
C LEU A 192 10.27 11.29 4.39
N GLN A 193 9.58 12.37 4.81
CA GLN A 193 8.14 12.54 4.60
C GLN A 193 7.80 12.54 3.11
N ILE A 194 8.53 13.32 2.30
CA ILE A 194 8.32 13.40 0.85
C ILE A 194 8.70 12.09 0.15
N LEU A 195 9.87 11.52 0.46
CA LEU A 195 10.37 10.30 -0.16
C LEU A 195 9.55 9.08 0.23
N GLY A 196 9.14 8.99 1.50
CA GLY A 196 8.29 7.92 1.98
C GLY A 196 6.90 7.96 1.36
N ALA A 197 6.29 9.15 1.22
CA ALA A 197 5.07 9.32 0.45
C ALA A 197 5.25 8.90 -1.02
N ALA A 198 6.37 9.26 -1.66
CA ALA A 198 6.65 8.87 -3.05
C ALA A 198 6.81 7.35 -3.20
N ALA A 199 7.51 6.69 -2.26
CA ALA A 199 7.78 5.25 -2.29
C ALA A 199 6.54 4.38 -2.04
N PHE A 200 5.47 4.93 -1.46
CA PHE A 200 4.24 4.21 -1.09
C PHE A 200 3.65 3.39 -2.25
N GLY A 201 3.34 4.03 -3.38
CA GLY A 201 2.73 3.40 -4.55
C GLY A 201 3.59 2.27 -5.15
N PRO A 202 4.88 2.50 -5.43
CA PRO A 202 5.82 1.47 -5.88
C PRO A 202 5.89 0.26 -4.96
N LEU A 203 6.02 0.46 -3.64
CA LEU A 203 6.11 -0.63 -2.67
C LEU A 203 4.82 -1.46 -2.66
N VAL A 204 3.66 -0.81 -2.58
CA VAL A 204 2.35 -1.49 -2.60
C VAL A 204 2.16 -2.28 -3.88
N TYR A 205 2.48 -1.67 -5.03
CA TYR A 205 2.41 -2.32 -6.32
C TYR A 205 3.25 -3.59 -6.34
N LEU A 206 4.53 -3.51 -5.98
CA LEU A 206 5.46 -4.64 -6.00
C LEU A 206 5.05 -5.76 -5.03
N CYS A 207 4.53 -5.42 -3.85
CA CYS A 207 3.99 -6.42 -2.93
C CYS A 207 2.80 -7.17 -3.53
N TRP A 208 1.84 -6.46 -4.15
CA TRP A 208 0.72 -7.10 -4.82
C TRP A 208 1.12 -7.89 -6.07
N ARG A 209 2.25 -7.55 -6.72
CA ARG A 209 2.79 -8.32 -7.86
C ARG A 209 3.26 -9.73 -7.49
N MET A 210 3.42 -10.06 -6.20
CA MET A 210 3.59 -11.44 -5.75
C MET A 210 2.37 -12.32 -6.05
N LEU A 211 1.18 -11.70 -6.14
CA LEU A 211 -0.12 -12.39 -6.17
C LEU A 211 -0.93 -12.09 -7.44
N LEU A 212 -0.84 -10.86 -7.96
CA LEU A 212 -1.72 -10.33 -9.00
C LEU A 212 -0.94 -9.95 -10.26
N SER A 213 -1.61 -9.95 -11.41
CA SER A 213 -1.07 -9.40 -12.66
C SER A 213 -0.93 -7.87 -12.58
N PRO A 214 -0.13 -7.22 -13.44
CA PRO A 214 0.19 -5.79 -13.36
C PRO A 214 -1.02 -4.86 -13.16
N VAL A 215 -1.97 -4.90 -14.10
CA VAL A 215 -3.18 -4.06 -14.05
C VAL A 215 -4.03 -4.40 -12.82
N ARG A 216 -4.07 -5.66 -12.40
CA ARG A 216 -4.81 -6.09 -11.21
C ARG A 216 -4.13 -5.66 -9.90
N ALA A 217 -2.80 -5.64 -9.85
CA ALA A 217 -2.05 -5.12 -8.73
C ALA A 217 -2.30 -3.62 -8.56
N LEU A 218 -2.35 -2.87 -9.67
CA LEU A 218 -2.76 -1.47 -9.67
C LEU A 218 -4.23 -1.30 -9.21
N ALA A 219 -5.16 -2.02 -9.84
CA ALA A 219 -6.59 -1.85 -9.59
C ALA A 219 -7.06 -2.31 -8.21
N PHE A 220 -6.59 -3.47 -7.77
CA PHE A 220 -7.11 -4.15 -6.57
C PHE A 220 -6.15 -4.08 -5.38
N GLY A 221 -4.92 -3.66 -5.60
CA GLY A 221 -3.92 -3.46 -4.55
C GLY A 221 -3.66 -1.99 -4.28
N VAL A 222 -3.17 -1.27 -5.29
CA VAL A 222 -2.76 0.13 -5.17
C VAL A 222 -3.97 1.03 -4.92
N ALA A 223 -5.01 0.99 -5.75
CA ALA A 223 -6.14 1.91 -5.60
C ALA A 223 -6.81 1.87 -4.21
N PRO A 224 -7.09 0.70 -3.60
CA PRO A 224 -7.54 0.61 -2.21
C PRO A 224 -6.57 1.21 -1.18
N ALA A 225 -5.27 1.02 -1.36
CA ALA A 225 -4.24 1.47 -0.42
C ALA A 225 -4.15 3.01 -0.34
N PHE A 226 -4.54 3.73 -1.40
CA PHE A 226 -4.45 5.19 -1.44
C PHE A 226 -5.37 5.90 -0.45
N ALA A 227 -6.41 5.23 0.06
CA ALA A 227 -7.20 5.77 1.17
C ALA A 227 -6.39 5.94 2.47
N LEU A 228 -5.21 5.32 2.57
CA LEU A 228 -4.37 5.27 3.77
C LEU A 228 -3.01 5.92 3.61
N ILE A 229 -2.69 6.50 2.44
CA ILE A 229 -1.39 7.17 2.28
C ILE A 229 -1.30 8.35 3.27
N ASP A 230 -0.18 8.42 3.97
CA ASP A 230 0.08 9.42 5.01
C ASP A 230 1.47 10.02 4.80
N ALA A 231 1.53 11.30 4.43
CA ALA A 231 2.79 12.02 4.24
C ALA A 231 3.42 12.48 5.56
N TYR A 232 2.64 12.58 6.64
CA TYR A 232 3.12 13.01 7.95
C TYR A 232 3.97 11.94 8.62
N LYS A 233 3.49 10.68 8.60
CA LYS A 233 4.20 9.51 9.11
C LYS A 233 4.26 8.40 8.05
N PRO A 234 5.19 8.50 7.09
CA PRO A 234 5.17 7.69 5.86
C PRO A 234 5.57 6.22 6.04
N TYR A 235 5.63 5.72 7.27
CA TYR A 235 6.04 4.35 7.59
C TYR A 235 4.89 3.53 8.20
N SER A 236 4.05 4.11 9.06
CA SER A 236 3.04 3.33 9.78
C SER A 236 2.01 2.73 8.82
N GLN A 237 1.27 3.56 8.08
CA GLN A 237 0.25 3.04 7.14
C GLN A 237 0.88 2.26 5.99
N THR A 238 2.08 2.64 5.57
CA THR A 238 2.88 1.90 4.59
C THR A 238 3.06 0.45 5.03
N VAL A 239 3.46 0.19 6.29
CA VAL A 239 3.61 -1.19 6.77
C VAL A 239 2.29 -1.95 6.70
N LEU A 240 1.15 -1.36 7.09
CA LEU A 240 -0.15 -2.03 6.98
C LEU A 240 -0.45 -2.47 5.55
N VAL A 241 -0.29 -1.57 4.58
CA VAL A 241 -0.66 -1.84 3.19
C VAL A 241 0.24 -2.87 2.51
N LEU A 242 1.50 -2.99 2.96
CA LEU A 242 2.45 -4.03 2.54
C LEU A 242 2.25 -5.34 3.29
N LEU A 243 1.90 -5.29 4.58
CA LEU A 243 1.76 -6.45 5.44
C LEU A 243 0.66 -7.39 4.92
N VAL A 244 -0.50 -6.87 4.52
CA VAL A 244 -1.61 -7.69 4.01
C VAL A 244 -1.21 -8.58 2.82
N PRO A 245 -0.71 -8.05 1.68
CA PRO A 245 -0.29 -8.89 0.55
C PRO A 245 0.88 -9.82 0.89
N VAL A 246 1.80 -9.42 1.78
CA VAL A 246 2.90 -10.30 2.26
C VAL A 246 2.34 -11.50 3.00
N LEU A 247 1.42 -11.30 3.94
CA LEU A 247 0.78 -12.37 4.69
C LEU A 247 -0.08 -13.27 3.78
N VAL A 248 -0.82 -12.70 2.84
CA VAL A 248 -1.57 -13.48 1.84
C VAL A 248 -0.61 -14.34 1.00
N ALA A 249 0.49 -13.77 0.52
CA ALA A 249 1.49 -14.49 -0.27
C ALA A 249 2.17 -15.60 0.54
N MET A 250 2.42 -15.36 1.83
CA MET A 250 2.94 -16.35 2.76
C MET A 250 1.95 -17.51 2.95
N VAL A 251 0.67 -17.25 3.20
CA VAL A 251 -0.36 -18.29 3.35
C VAL A 251 -0.57 -19.08 2.05
N VAL A 252 -0.56 -18.39 0.90
CA VAL A 252 -0.62 -19.05 -0.42
C VAL A 252 0.59 -19.96 -0.64
N SER A 253 1.78 -19.55 -0.19
CA SER A 253 3.01 -20.34 -0.28
C SER A 253 2.98 -21.52 0.70
N LEU A 254 2.50 -21.32 1.92
CA LEU A 254 2.30 -22.37 2.92
C LEU A 254 1.40 -23.49 2.37
N ARG A 255 0.28 -23.13 1.75
CA ARG A 255 -0.64 -24.08 1.12
C ARG A 255 0.04 -24.95 0.06
N ARG A 256 1.02 -24.38 -0.66
CA ARG A 256 1.74 -25.04 -1.76
C ARG A 256 3.04 -25.71 -1.32
N SER A 257 3.45 -25.54 -0.07
CA SER A 257 4.73 -26.03 0.44
C SER A 257 4.91 -27.55 0.27
N GLY A 258 3.84 -28.34 0.31
CA GLY A 258 3.90 -29.79 0.13
C GLY A 258 4.49 -30.24 -1.21
N THR A 259 4.28 -29.47 -2.28
CA THR A 259 4.74 -29.78 -3.64
C THR A 259 6.08 -29.13 -4.00
N ASP A 260 6.56 -28.18 -3.20
CA ASP A 260 7.81 -27.47 -3.48
C ASP A 260 9.04 -28.31 -3.11
N GLY A 261 10.17 -28.08 -3.80
CA GLY A 261 11.47 -28.61 -3.40
C GLY A 261 11.95 -27.95 -2.10
N TRP A 262 12.79 -28.65 -1.31
CA TRP A 262 13.27 -28.16 0.00
C TRP A 262 14.00 -26.82 -0.07
N ARG A 263 14.98 -26.69 -0.95
CA ARG A 263 15.77 -25.44 -1.10
C ARG A 263 14.89 -24.21 -1.41
N PRO A 264 14.05 -24.20 -2.48
CA PRO A 264 13.21 -23.05 -2.76
C PRO A 264 12.16 -22.81 -1.68
N LEU A 265 11.69 -23.86 -0.99
CA LEU A 265 10.77 -23.72 0.14
C LEU A 265 11.40 -22.98 1.31
N LEU A 266 12.60 -23.41 1.73
CA LEU A 266 13.32 -22.78 2.85
C LEU A 266 13.72 -21.33 2.50
N LEU A 267 14.17 -21.08 1.27
CA LEU A 267 14.50 -19.73 0.81
C LEU A 267 13.27 -18.82 0.77
N LYS A 268 12.10 -19.32 0.32
CA LYS A 268 10.85 -18.56 0.38
C LYS A 268 10.44 -18.26 1.82
N GLY A 269 10.50 -19.26 2.71
CA GLY A 269 10.20 -19.10 4.13
C GLY A 269 11.10 -18.05 4.77
N ALA A 270 12.41 -18.19 4.62
CA ALA A 270 13.38 -17.21 5.11
C ALA A 270 13.15 -15.80 4.53
N GLY A 271 12.84 -15.70 3.23
CA GLY A 271 12.52 -14.43 2.57
C GLY A 271 11.27 -13.75 3.16
N PHE A 272 10.20 -14.50 3.42
CA PHE A 272 9.02 -13.97 4.12
C PHE A 272 9.35 -13.56 5.55
N GLY A 273 10.13 -14.37 6.27
CA GLY A 273 10.55 -14.08 7.64
C GLY A 273 11.35 -12.79 7.74
N ALA A 274 12.34 -12.61 6.88
CA ALA A 274 13.14 -11.40 6.82
C ALA A 274 12.30 -10.16 6.45
N LEU A 275 11.41 -10.29 5.46
CA LEU A 275 10.52 -9.20 5.07
C LEU A 275 9.55 -8.80 6.19
N LEU A 276 8.95 -9.78 6.87
CA LEU A 276 8.10 -9.53 8.03
C LEU A 276 8.90 -8.91 9.18
N GLY A 277 10.15 -9.33 9.39
CA GLY A 277 11.05 -8.73 10.38
C GLY A 277 11.32 -7.26 10.09
N LEU A 278 11.64 -6.91 8.83
CA LEU A 278 11.84 -5.52 8.41
C LEU A 278 10.57 -4.67 8.57
N LEU A 279 9.40 -5.21 8.18
CA LEU A 279 8.12 -4.55 8.40
C LEU A 279 7.85 -4.34 9.90
N PHE A 280 8.17 -5.31 10.74
CA PHE A 280 8.01 -5.23 12.20
C PHE A 280 8.92 -4.18 12.84
N LEU A 281 10.18 -4.10 12.41
CA LEU A 281 11.12 -3.05 12.83
C LEU A 281 10.70 -1.66 12.34
N THR A 282 9.97 -1.58 11.23
CA THR A 282 9.44 -0.34 10.67
C THR A 282 8.18 0.12 11.42
N TYR A 283 7.26 -0.81 11.69
CA TYR A 283 6.08 -0.57 12.51
C TYR A 283 5.45 -1.89 12.97
N SER A 284 5.51 -2.17 14.28
CA SER A 284 5.06 -3.44 14.87
C SER A 284 3.54 -3.52 15.11
N GLY A 285 2.85 -2.39 15.22
CA GLY A 285 1.46 -2.35 15.69
C GLY A 285 0.47 -3.17 14.87
N TRP A 286 0.62 -3.23 13.54
CA TRP A 286 -0.29 -3.97 12.64
C TRP A 286 -0.24 -5.49 12.81
N PHE A 287 0.85 -6.02 13.34
CA PHE A 287 1.04 -7.45 13.55
C PHE A 287 0.09 -7.97 14.64
N LEU A 288 -0.08 -7.20 15.72
CA LEU A 288 -0.95 -7.58 16.83
C LEU A 288 -2.40 -7.78 16.36
N TRP A 289 -2.94 -6.82 15.60
CA TRP A 289 -4.32 -6.85 15.11
C TRP A 289 -4.57 -7.94 14.07
N SER A 290 -3.52 -8.32 13.34
CA SER A 290 -3.57 -9.34 12.31
C SER A 290 -3.33 -10.76 12.84
N ALA A 291 -2.73 -10.92 14.02
CA ALA A 291 -2.16 -12.17 14.49
C ALA A 291 -3.15 -13.33 14.53
N ALA A 292 -4.30 -13.16 15.19
CA ALA A 292 -5.30 -14.23 15.31
C ALA A 292 -5.88 -14.63 13.94
N GLY A 293 -6.16 -13.64 13.08
CA GLY A 293 -6.67 -13.87 11.74
C GLY A 293 -5.68 -14.61 10.83
N VAL A 294 -4.40 -14.25 10.90
CA VAL A 294 -3.34 -14.92 10.15
C VAL A 294 -3.10 -16.33 10.67
N LEU A 295 -3.09 -16.53 11.99
CA LEU A 295 -2.96 -17.85 12.60
C LEU A 295 -4.10 -18.78 12.14
N PHE A 296 -5.34 -18.29 12.19
CA PHE A 296 -6.50 -19.02 11.67
C PHE A 296 -6.33 -19.41 10.20
N ALA A 297 -5.93 -18.46 9.34
CA ALA A 297 -5.71 -18.75 7.92
C ALA A 297 -4.54 -19.73 7.70
N ALA A 298 -3.45 -19.61 8.45
CA ALA A 298 -2.31 -20.50 8.39
C ALA A 298 -2.69 -21.93 8.78
N LEU A 299 -3.47 -22.10 9.86
CA LEU A 299 -3.98 -23.41 10.29
C LEU A 299 -4.93 -24.00 9.25
N LEU A 300 -5.85 -23.21 8.68
CA LEU A 300 -6.80 -23.68 7.68
C LEU A 300 -6.10 -24.17 6.40
N TYR A 301 -5.04 -23.47 5.97
CA TYR A 301 -4.32 -23.77 4.73
C TYR A 301 -3.02 -24.55 4.94
N PHE A 302 -2.73 -24.97 6.16
CA PHE A 302 -1.59 -25.83 6.44
C PHE A 302 -1.76 -27.16 5.68
N PRO A 303 -0.68 -27.72 5.10
CA PRO A 303 -0.75 -28.94 4.31
C PRO A 303 -0.92 -30.21 5.18
N TRP A 304 -2.08 -30.32 5.86
CA TRP A 304 -2.38 -31.38 6.82
C TRP A 304 -2.44 -32.78 6.23
N ARG A 305 -2.74 -32.94 4.94
CA ARG A 305 -2.84 -34.29 4.35
C ARG A 305 -1.51 -34.77 3.80
N THR A 306 -0.79 -33.91 3.09
CA THR A 306 0.44 -34.26 2.38
C THR A 306 1.46 -33.13 2.52
N GLY A 307 2.67 -33.43 3.01
CA GLY A 307 3.73 -32.43 3.13
C GLY A 307 3.76 -31.64 4.45
N ARG A 308 3.25 -32.21 5.55
CA ARG A 308 3.29 -31.58 6.90
C ARG A 308 4.68 -31.09 7.30
N LEU A 309 5.71 -31.93 7.11
CA LEU A 309 7.11 -31.58 7.42
C LEU A 309 7.59 -30.38 6.62
N LYS A 310 7.21 -30.30 5.34
CA LYS A 310 7.54 -29.15 4.48
C LYS A 310 6.80 -27.89 4.92
N GLY A 311 5.52 -28.00 5.32
CA GLY A 311 4.77 -26.90 5.90
C GLY A 311 5.40 -26.39 7.20
N ALA A 312 5.76 -27.30 8.11
CA ALA A 312 6.44 -26.98 9.36
C ALA A 312 7.82 -26.34 9.11
N ALA A 313 8.61 -26.87 8.17
CA ALA A 313 9.90 -26.29 7.82
C ALA A 313 9.79 -24.92 7.16
N PHE A 314 8.76 -24.68 6.35
CA PHE A 314 8.49 -23.35 5.79
C PHE A 314 8.18 -22.34 6.90
N LEU A 315 7.31 -22.69 7.85
CA LEU A 315 7.00 -21.85 9.01
C LEU A 315 8.22 -21.66 9.91
N GLY A 316 8.98 -22.72 10.17
CA GLY A 316 10.22 -22.67 10.95
C GLY A 316 11.28 -21.76 10.33
N ALA A 317 11.49 -21.85 9.01
CA ALA A 317 12.40 -20.94 8.30
C ALA A 317 11.91 -19.48 8.33
N THR A 318 10.59 -19.27 8.22
CA THR A 318 9.97 -17.95 8.34
C THR A 318 10.19 -17.36 9.74
N LEU A 319 9.91 -18.14 10.79
CA LEU A 319 10.11 -17.72 12.18
C LEU A 319 11.60 -17.47 12.48
N GLY A 320 12.48 -18.37 12.07
CA GLY A 320 13.92 -18.24 12.27
C GLY A 320 14.48 -16.95 11.65
N ALA A 321 14.17 -16.69 10.38
CA ALA A 321 14.61 -15.46 9.72
C ALA A 321 13.97 -14.20 10.33
N PHE A 322 12.70 -14.26 10.74
CA PHE A 322 12.05 -13.17 11.46
C PHE A 322 12.78 -12.85 12.77
N LEU A 323 13.12 -13.88 13.56
CA LEU A 323 13.83 -13.71 14.84
C LEU A 323 15.26 -13.20 14.65
N VAL A 324 15.94 -13.60 13.57
CA VAL A 324 17.26 -13.04 13.23
C VAL A 324 17.18 -11.54 12.95
N VAL A 325 16.15 -11.09 12.25
CA VAL A 325 15.99 -9.67 11.90
C VAL A 325 15.43 -8.84 13.06
N ALA A 326 14.36 -9.31 13.69
CA ALA A 326 13.54 -8.52 14.62
C ALA A 326 13.47 -9.10 16.03
N GLY A 327 14.11 -10.24 16.32
CA GLY A 327 13.98 -10.95 17.59
C GLY A 327 14.40 -10.12 18.81
N ARG A 328 15.47 -9.31 18.68
CA ARG A 328 15.90 -8.40 19.75
C ARG A 328 14.82 -7.36 20.09
N TYR A 329 14.23 -6.75 19.06
CA TYR A 329 13.16 -5.77 19.27
C TYR A 329 11.86 -6.43 19.73
N LEU A 330 11.54 -7.65 19.27
CA LEU A 330 10.43 -8.43 19.81
C LEU A 330 10.61 -8.68 21.31
N ALA A 331 11.81 -9.03 21.76
CA ALA A 331 12.09 -9.21 23.18
C ALA A 331 11.80 -7.93 23.98
N VAL A 332 12.27 -6.77 23.51
CA VAL A 332 11.97 -5.46 24.11
C VAL A 332 10.46 -5.20 24.18
N MET A 333 9.74 -5.46 23.09
CA MET A 333 8.28 -5.31 23.06
C MET A 333 7.57 -6.22 24.08
N LEU A 334 8.06 -7.45 24.27
CA LEU A 334 7.48 -8.40 25.20
C LEU A 334 7.80 -8.09 26.67
N THR A 335 8.94 -7.46 26.96
CA THR A 335 9.37 -7.15 28.33
C THR A 335 9.00 -5.74 28.77
N GLU A 336 9.19 -4.74 27.91
CA GLU A 336 9.01 -3.32 28.23
C GLU A 336 7.68 -2.75 27.69
N GLY A 337 7.11 -3.39 26.66
CA GLY A 337 5.82 -2.98 26.09
C GLY A 337 4.63 -3.20 27.02
N GLN A 338 4.72 -4.14 27.97
CA GLN A 338 3.59 -4.51 28.84
C GLN A 338 3.19 -3.40 29.83
N THR A 339 4.15 -2.56 30.24
CA THR A 339 3.94 -1.49 31.22
C THR A 339 3.82 -0.12 30.59
N THR A 340 4.05 -0.02 29.27
CA THR A 340 3.94 1.26 28.55
C THR A 340 2.47 1.63 28.40
N LYS A 341 2.02 2.59 29.22
CA LYS A 341 0.68 3.18 29.09
C LYS A 341 0.69 4.27 28.03
N ASP A 342 -0.26 4.16 27.11
CA ASP A 342 -0.41 5.06 25.98
C ASP A 342 -1.68 5.90 26.27
N TYR A 343 -1.56 7.23 26.40
CA TYR A 343 -2.65 8.13 26.88
C TYR A 343 -3.40 8.97 25.81
N ASN A 344 -2.99 8.94 24.54
CA ASN A 344 -3.55 9.68 23.40
C ASN A 344 -4.95 9.20 23.01
N PHE A 345 -5.94 10.01 23.34
CA PHE A 345 -7.36 9.77 23.09
C PHE A 345 -7.75 10.39 21.73
N ARG A 346 -8.24 9.60 20.76
CA ARG A 346 -8.72 10.12 19.46
C ARG A 346 -10.24 10.08 19.34
N PHE A 347 -10.77 10.81 18.36
CA PHE A 347 -12.21 10.92 18.03
C PHE A 347 -12.98 9.60 18.21
N ASP A 348 -12.62 8.55 17.47
CA ASP A 348 -13.41 7.32 17.43
C ASP A 348 -13.50 6.63 18.80
N ASN A 349 -12.57 6.93 19.70
CA ASN A 349 -12.51 6.40 21.07
C ASN A 349 -13.53 7.11 21.99
N PHE A 350 -13.92 8.35 21.69
CA PHE A 350 -14.82 9.17 22.51
C PHE A 350 -16.31 8.99 22.20
N THR A 351 -16.64 8.29 21.10
CA THR A 351 -18.00 8.33 20.55
C THR A 351 -18.66 6.96 20.50
N ASP A 352 -18.13 6.02 19.72
CA ASP A 352 -18.76 4.70 19.54
C ASP A 352 -17.70 3.64 19.26
N PRO A 353 -17.58 2.58 20.11
CA PRO A 353 -16.56 1.55 19.98
C PRO A 353 -16.69 0.68 18.72
N ALA A 354 -17.91 0.51 18.19
CA ALA A 354 -18.22 -0.40 17.09
C ALA A 354 -18.14 0.28 15.71
N TYR A 355 -18.23 1.61 15.66
CA TYR A 355 -18.19 2.36 14.42
C TYR A 355 -16.80 2.40 13.79
N TYR A 356 -16.66 1.91 12.56
CA TYR A 356 -15.48 2.17 11.73
C TYR A 356 -15.96 2.73 10.40
N LEU A 357 -15.72 4.01 10.16
CA LEU A 357 -16.11 4.62 8.90
C LEU A 357 -15.20 5.78 8.53
N MET A 358 -15.30 6.06 7.25
CA MET A 358 -14.24 6.57 6.40
C MET A 358 -14.14 8.08 6.56
N TRP A 359 -12.94 8.55 6.88
CA TRP A 359 -12.52 9.94 6.70
C TRP A 359 -12.79 10.97 7.81
N ARG A 360 -12.79 10.58 9.09
CA ARG A 360 -12.42 11.54 10.16
C ARG A 360 -10.94 11.43 10.45
N THR A 361 -10.20 12.23 9.72
CA THR A 361 -8.75 12.22 9.69
C THR A 361 -8.13 13.17 10.70
N ASP A 362 -8.93 13.74 11.57
CA ASP A 362 -8.60 14.99 12.19
C ASP A 362 -7.83 14.77 13.49
N MET A 363 -7.13 15.82 13.89
CA MET A 363 -6.62 15.93 15.24
C MET A 363 -7.77 15.67 16.24
N PRO A 364 -7.47 15.32 17.51
CA PRO A 364 -8.50 15.31 18.55
C PRO A 364 -9.31 16.61 18.47
N GLY A 365 -10.64 16.52 18.44
CA GLY A 365 -11.53 17.66 18.21
C GLY A 365 -13.00 17.33 18.47
N LYS A 366 -13.83 18.37 18.59
CA LYS A 366 -15.27 18.24 18.91
C LYS A 366 -16.02 17.49 17.81
N VAL A 367 -16.84 16.54 18.24
CA VAL A 367 -17.73 15.74 17.39
C VAL A 367 -19.00 16.55 17.13
N GLY A 368 -19.42 16.60 15.85
CA GLY A 368 -20.78 17.04 15.52
C GLY A 368 -21.83 16.03 16.02
N ASP A 369 -23.09 16.16 15.61
CA ASP A 369 -24.15 15.26 16.07
C ASP A 369 -23.83 13.77 15.82
N TRP A 370 -24.08 12.93 16.84
CA TRP A 370 -23.86 11.48 16.80
C TRP A 370 -25.09 10.69 17.25
N PRO A 371 -25.54 9.66 16.50
CA PRO A 371 -25.02 9.23 15.20
C PRO A 371 -25.25 10.30 14.11
N PRO A 372 -24.47 10.32 13.02
CA PRO A 372 -24.67 11.29 11.95
C PRO A 372 -26.08 11.16 11.34
N PRO A 373 -26.83 12.27 11.19
CA PRO A 373 -28.18 12.21 10.65
C PRO A 373 -28.16 11.71 9.21
N GLY A 374 -29.14 10.86 8.86
CA GLY A 374 -29.26 10.26 7.53
C GLY A 374 -28.46 8.97 7.31
N GLU A 375 -27.76 8.46 8.33
CA GLU A 375 -27.10 7.16 8.30
C GLU A 375 -27.98 6.04 8.88
N TYR A 376 -27.73 4.78 8.48
CA TYR A 376 -28.44 3.61 8.99
C TYR A 376 -27.96 3.29 10.42
N GLY A 377 -28.58 3.91 11.43
CA GLY A 377 -28.16 3.76 12.83
C GLY A 377 -26.73 4.25 13.08
N GLY A 378 -26.30 5.29 12.36
CA GLY A 378 -24.91 5.73 12.36
C GLY A 378 -23.99 4.86 11.51
N VAL A 379 -24.51 4.08 10.56
CA VAL A 379 -23.72 3.36 9.55
C VAL A 379 -23.97 3.98 8.18
N GLY A 380 -23.01 4.75 7.68
CA GLY A 380 -23.05 5.32 6.33
C GLY A 380 -22.98 4.27 5.21
N LEU A 381 -23.43 4.67 4.01
CA LEU A 381 -23.50 3.84 2.81
C LEU A 381 -22.16 3.13 2.49
N PHE A 382 -21.04 3.81 2.73
CA PHE A 382 -19.72 3.24 2.51
C PHE A 382 -19.45 1.98 3.37
N ALA A 383 -19.82 1.99 4.66
CA ALA A 383 -19.68 0.80 5.50
C ALA A 383 -20.66 -0.29 5.08
N LEU A 384 -21.90 0.07 4.73
CA LEU A 384 -22.88 -0.90 4.23
C LEU A 384 -22.33 -1.65 3.01
N VAL A 385 -21.78 -0.92 2.03
CA VAL A 385 -21.13 -1.52 0.86
C VAL A 385 -19.95 -2.42 1.27
N THR A 386 -19.15 -2.00 2.24
CA THR A 386 -18.02 -2.78 2.75
C THR A 386 -18.46 -4.11 3.39
N PHE A 387 -19.52 -4.10 4.21
CA PHE A 387 -20.08 -5.30 4.81
C PHE A 387 -20.75 -6.23 3.78
N LEU A 388 -21.48 -5.66 2.82
CA LEU A 388 -22.03 -6.43 1.70
C LEU A 388 -20.91 -7.11 0.89
N CYS A 389 -19.82 -6.39 0.63
CA CYS A 389 -18.65 -6.94 -0.05
C CYS A 389 -17.90 -7.99 0.79
N LEU A 390 -17.84 -7.85 2.11
CA LEU A 390 -17.31 -8.90 3.00
C LEU A 390 -18.11 -10.19 2.84
N GLY A 391 -19.45 -10.13 2.93
CA GLY A 391 -20.32 -11.29 2.75
C GLY A 391 -20.19 -11.90 1.34
N ALA A 392 -20.23 -11.06 0.30
CA ALA A 392 -20.08 -11.49 -1.08
C ALA A 392 -18.70 -12.10 -1.37
N ALA A 393 -17.62 -11.53 -0.82
CA ALA A 393 -16.27 -12.05 -1.00
C ALA A 393 -16.15 -13.46 -0.39
N ILE A 394 -16.65 -13.64 0.84
CA ILE A 394 -16.68 -14.96 1.50
C ILE A 394 -17.50 -15.94 0.67
N TRP A 395 -18.72 -15.58 0.27
CA TRP A 395 -19.58 -16.44 -0.53
C TRP A 395 -18.93 -16.88 -1.86
N LEU A 396 -18.35 -15.93 -2.60
CA LEU A 396 -17.73 -16.20 -3.90
C LEU A 396 -16.37 -16.92 -3.80
N GLY A 397 -15.69 -16.77 -2.65
CA GLY A 397 -14.25 -16.98 -2.54
C GLY A 397 -13.77 -17.74 -1.31
N ILE A 398 -14.63 -18.39 -0.53
CA ILE A 398 -14.26 -19.09 0.72
C ILE A 398 -13.13 -20.13 0.57
N ARG A 399 -12.95 -20.69 -0.64
CA ARG A 399 -11.86 -21.65 -0.94
C ARG A 399 -10.55 -20.99 -1.37
N ARG A 400 -10.50 -19.66 -1.46
CA ARG A 400 -9.35 -18.88 -1.92
C ARG A 400 -8.59 -18.33 -0.70
N PRO A 401 -7.30 -18.67 -0.53
CA PRO A 401 -6.52 -18.19 0.61
C PRO A 401 -6.51 -16.66 0.72
N MET A 402 -6.42 -15.97 -0.42
CA MET A 402 -6.47 -14.50 -0.46
C MET A 402 -7.72 -13.91 0.19
N VAL A 403 -8.90 -14.47 -0.07
CA VAL A 403 -10.16 -13.98 0.52
C VAL A 403 -10.20 -14.29 2.01
N VAL A 404 -9.91 -15.54 2.38
CA VAL A 404 -9.99 -15.97 3.78
C VAL A 404 -8.98 -15.25 4.65
N THR A 405 -7.74 -15.06 4.19
CA THR A 405 -6.73 -14.33 4.96
C THR A 405 -7.15 -12.88 5.18
N VAL A 406 -7.61 -12.16 4.15
CA VAL A 406 -8.06 -10.76 4.31
C VAL A 406 -9.30 -10.67 5.21
N ALA A 407 -10.28 -11.55 5.03
CA ALA A 407 -11.48 -11.59 5.88
C ALA A 407 -11.14 -11.95 7.34
N ALA A 408 -10.23 -12.90 7.57
CA ALA A 408 -9.79 -13.28 8.90
C ALA A 408 -9.00 -12.14 9.58
N MET A 409 -8.18 -11.39 8.84
CA MET A 409 -7.50 -10.19 9.35
C MET A 409 -8.49 -9.07 9.70
N PHE A 410 -9.56 -8.90 8.91
CA PHE A 410 -10.65 -7.98 9.22
C PHE A 410 -11.34 -8.39 10.54
N ILE A 411 -11.78 -9.64 10.64
CA ILE A 411 -12.47 -10.17 11.85
C ILE A 411 -11.56 -10.09 13.07
N SER A 412 -10.28 -10.45 12.93
CA SER A 412 -9.27 -10.35 13.99
C SER A 412 -9.15 -8.92 14.52
N ALA A 413 -8.99 -7.93 13.63
CA ALA A 413 -8.91 -6.53 14.04
C ALA A 413 -10.21 -6.06 14.70
N TRP A 414 -11.37 -6.49 14.21
CA TRP A 414 -12.68 -6.13 14.75
C TRP A 414 -12.90 -6.71 16.16
N VAL A 415 -12.60 -7.99 16.37
CA VAL A 415 -12.73 -8.64 17.69
C VAL A 415 -11.73 -8.08 18.70
N MET A 416 -10.46 -7.93 18.30
CA MET A 416 -9.43 -7.36 19.17
C MET A 416 -9.76 -5.93 19.59
N ARG A 417 -10.35 -5.14 18.68
CA ARG A 417 -10.85 -3.80 19.00
C ARG A 417 -11.92 -3.85 20.09
N MET A 418 -12.93 -4.72 19.96
CA MET A 418 -14.00 -4.83 20.96
C MET A 418 -13.46 -5.30 22.31
N TYR A 419 -12.55 -6.28 22.29
CA TYR A 419 -11.89 -6.77 23.49
C TYR A 419 -11.15 -5.64 24.22
N ILE A 420 -10.34 -4.86 23.52
CA ILE A 420 -9.60 -3.77 24.17
C ILE A 420 -10.55 -2.67 24.64
N ALA A 421 -11.52 -2.26 23.81
CA ALA A 421 -12.49 -1.25 24.18
C ALA A 421 -13.22 -1.58 25.49
N ALA A 422 -13.57 -2.86 25.70
CA ALA A 422 -14.21 -3.32 26.93
C ALA A 422 -13.32 -3.19 28.18
N HIS A 423 -11.98 -3.19 28.04
CA HIS A 423 -11.03 -3.12 29.14
C HIS A 423 -10.33 -1.74 29.26
N MET A 424 -10.61 -0.80 28.36
CA MET A 424 -9.90 0.49 28.27
C MET A 424 -10.00 1.32 29.55
N TYR A 425 -11.17 1.34 30.21
CA TYR A 425 -11.38 2.08 31.45
C TYR A 425 -10.58 1.46 32.62
N GLU A 426 -10.64 0.15 32.78
CA GLU A 426 -9.95 -0.57 33.86
C GLU A 426 -8.41 -0.49 33.70
N THR A 427 -7.94 -0.73 32.49
CA THR A 427 -6.50 -0.81 32.20
C THR A 427 -5.86 0.54 31.91
N GLN A 428 -6.67 1.59 31.72
CA GLN A 428 -6.23 2.92 31.27
C GLN A 428 -5.47 2.89 29.92
N THR A 429 -5.75 1.88 29.06
CA THR A 429 -5.05 1.66 27.78
C THR A 429 -5.83 2.20 26.58
N VAL A 430 -5.95 3.53 26.49
CA VAL A 430 -6.90 4.16 25.57
C VAL A 430 -6.54 4.03 24.07
N GLN A 431 -5.25 3.96 23.70
CA GLN A 431 -4.84 4.25 22.31
C GLN A 431 -5.04 3.15 21.26
N LEU A 432 -5.25 1.90 21.66
CA LEU A 432 -5.20 0.79 20.71
C LEU A 432 -6.38 0.79 19.71
N TYR A 433 -7.40 1.56 20.05
CA TYR A 433 -8.65 1.69 19.33
C TYR A 433 -8.51 2.22 17.89
N THR A 434 -7.88 3.39 17.68
CA THR A 434 -7.85 4.06 16.35
C THR A 434 -6.94 3.36 15.34
N ARG A 435 -6.03 2.50 15.81
CA ARG A 435 -5.15 1.75 14.91
C ARG A 435 -5.99 0.72 14.16
N THR A 436 -6.89 0.00 14.83
CA THR A 436 -7.75 -1.01 14.19
C THR A 436 -8.63 -0.47 13.06
N ASN A 437 -9.04 0.81 13.09
CA ASN A 437 -9.83 1.46 12.03
C ASN A 437 -9.17 1.39 10.65
N ASN A 438 -7.88 1.71 10.55
CA ASN A 438 -7.17 1.70 9.27
C ASN A 438 -7.08 0.27 8.69
N GLN A 439 -6.87 -0.72 9.55
CA GLN A 439 -6.82 -2.12 9.13
C GLN A 439 -8.19 -2.62 8.64
N LEU A 440 -9.27 -2.28 9.35
CA LEU A 440 -10.63 -2.61 8.94
C LEU A 440 -11.00 -1.95 7.61
N LEU A 441 -10.70 -0.65 7.47
CA LEU A 441 -10.91 0.09 6.23
C LEU A 441 -10.16 -0.55 5.06
N TYR A 442 -8.87 -0.84 5.23
CA TYR A 442 -8.07 -1.44 4.16
C TYR A 442 -8.57 -2.83 3.78
N CYS A 443 -8.80 -3.70 4.76
CA CYS A 443 -9.31 -5.05 4.50
C CYS A 443 -10.69 -4.99 3.82
N GLY A 444 -11.55 -4.07 4.26
CA GLY A 444 -12.84 -3.81 3.64
C GLY A 444 -12.73 -3.41 2.16
N LEU A 445 -11.91 -2.40 1.86
CA LEU A 445 -11.65 -1.96 0.48
C LEU A 445 -11.03 -3.08 -0.38
N LEU A 446 -10.13 -3.88 0.18
CA LEU A 446 -9.58 -5.06 -0.49
C LEU A 446 -10.66 -6.10 -0.78
N LEU A 447 -11.60 -6.36 0.15
CA LEU A 447 -12.69 -7.30 -0.07
C LEU A 447 -13.62 -6.81 -1.19
N CYS A 448 -13.94 -5.52 -1.24
CA CYS A 448 -14.66 -4.91 -2.37
C CYS A 448 -13.93 -5.15 -3.70
N ALA A 449 -12.62 -4.88 -3.74
CA ALA A 449 -11.79 -5.12 -4.91
C ALA A 449 -11.72 -6.61 -5.30
N LEU A 450 -11.69 -7.52 -4.30
CA LEU A 450 -11.70 -8.95 -4.51
C LEU A 450 -13.04 -9.47 -5.04
N VAL A 451 -14.17 -8.89 -4.64
CA VAL A 451 -15.48 -9.21 -5.24
C VAL A 451 -15.46 -8.87 -6.73
N ALA A 452 -15.05 -7.65 -7.10
CA ALA A 452 -14.93 -7.25 -8.50
C ALA A 452 -13.97 -8.19 -9.26
N HIS A 453 -12.85 -8.56 -8.64
CA HIS A 453 -11.90 -9.51 -9.20
C HIS A 453 -12.52 -10.90 -9.44
N LEU A 454 -13.23 -11.47 -8.46
CA LEU A 454 -13.84 -12.80 -8.55
C LEU A 454 -14.98 -12.83 -9.56
N VAL A 455 -15.83 -11.80 -9.59
CA VAL A 455 -16.88 -11.64 -10.61
C VAL A 455 -16.26 -11.57 -12.00
N SER A 456 -15.21 -10.77 -12.19
CA SER A 456 -14.52 -10.68 -13.48
C SER A 456 -13.94 -12.03 -13.94
N GLN A 457 -13.44 -12.85 -13.01
CA GLN A 457 -12.94 -14.19 -13.32
C GLN A 457 -14.06 -15.13 -13.74
N ARG A 458 -15.21 -15.10 -13.04
CA ARG A 458 -16.38 -15.94 -13.40
C ARG A 458 -16.95 -15.55 -14.76
N MET A 459 -17.08 -14.25 -15.05
CA MET A 459 -17.52 -13.76 -16.35
C MET A 459 -16.55 -14.20 -17.47
N ALA A 460 -15.24 -14.09 -17.24
CA ALA A 460 -14.25 -14.54 -18.21
C ALA A 460 -14.26 -16.06 -18.42
N ALA A 461 -14.54 -16.85 -17.38
CA ALA A 461 -14.68 -18.30 -17.50
C ALA A 461 -15.92 -18.68 -18.31
N ALA A 462 -17.07 -18.08 -18.02
CA ALA A 462 -18.34 -18.32 -18.72
C ALA A 462 -18.22 -18.01 -20.23
N ARG A 463 -17.49 -16.95 -20.59
CA ARG A 463 -17.21 -16.61 -21.99
C ARG A 463 -16.40 -17.67 -22.72
N ARG A 464 -15.34 -18.20 -22.10
CA ARG A 464 -14.51 -19.24 -22.74
C ARG A 464 -15.29 -20.51 -23.06
N THR A 465 -16.25 -20.87 -22.20
CA THR A 465 -17.21 -21.95 -22.47
C THR A 465 -18.13 -21.61 -23.64
N ALA A 466 -18.73 -20.41 -23.65
CA ALA A 466 -19.63 -19.99 -24.74
C ALA A 466 -18.94 -19.81 -26.11
N GLU A 467 -17.67 -19.39 -26.13
CA GLU A 467 -16.84 -19.31 -27.35
C GLU A 467 -16.48 -20.71 -27.87
N GLY A 468 -16.24 -21.67 -26.98
CA GLY A 468 -16.03 -23.08 -27.34
C GLY A 468 -17.26 -23.73 -27.97
N ASP A 469 -18.45 -23.29 -27.58
CA ASP A 469 -19.74 -23.78 -28.09
C ASP A 469 -20.23 -23.04 -29.34
N GLY A 470 -19.41 -22.17 -29.95
CA GLY A 470 -19.71 -21.49 -31.22
C GLY A 470 -20.86 -20.47 -31.17
N THR A 471 -21.41 -20.16 -29.99
CA THR A 471 -22.66 -19.41 -29.82
C THR A 471 -22.48 -17.92 -29.43
N SER A 472 -21.26 -17.37 -29.49
CA SER A 472 -21.00 -16.00 -29.01
C SER A 472 -20.63 -15.02 -30.14
N ARG A 473 -21.59 -14.14 -30.49
CA ARG A 473 -21.42 -12.99 -31.41
C ARG A 473 -21.75 -11.63 -30.75
N THR A 474 -21.53 -11.46 -29.44
CA THR A 474 -21.90 -10.24 -28.69
C THR A 474 -20.71 -9.38 -28.22
N GLY A 475 -20.38 -8.36 -29.02
CA GLY A 475 -20.31 -6.93 -28.67
C GLY A 475 -19.33 -6.36 -27.62
N PHE A 476 -18.64 -7.13 -26.78
CA PHE A 476 -17.73 -6.54 -25.78
C PHE A 476 -16.30 -6.33 -26.32
N PRO A 477 -15.61 -5.23 -25.95
CA PRO A 477 -14.24 -4.98 -26.39
C PRO A 477 -13.28 -6.08 -25.92
N GLY A 478 -12.30 -6.41 -26.78
CA GLY A 478 -11.28 -7.43 -26.51
C GLY A 478 -10.41 -7.14 -25.28
N ARG A 479 -9.56 -8.10 -24.88
CA ARG A 479 -8.67 -8.01 -23.71
C ARG A 479 -7.88 -6.71 -23.69
N GLU A 480 -7.37 -6.30 -24.84
CA GLU A 480 -6.56 -5.11 -25.02
C GLU A 480 -7.35 -3.84 -24.70
N GLY A 481 -8.59 -3.75 -25.21
CA GLY A 481 -9.50 -2.66 -24.91
C GLY A 481 -9.87 -2.59 -23.43
N ALA A 482 -10.09 -3.73 -22.78
CA ALA A 482 -10.34 -3.78 -21.34
C ALA A 482 -9.13 -3.30 -20.51
N VAL A 483 -7.91 -3.65 -20.91
CA VAL A 483 -6.68 -3.19 -20.25
C VAL A 483 -6.49 -1.68 -20.41
N ILE A 484 -6.63 -1.16 -21.63
CA ILE A 484 -6.51 0.28 -21.89
C ILE A 484 -7.59 1.05 -21.13
N GLY A 485 -8.84 0.60 -21.19
CA GLY A 485 -9.94 1.18 -20.44
C GLY A 485 -9.71 1.18 -18.93
N ALA A 486 -9.20 0.07 -18.38
CA ALA A 486 -8.85 -0.01 -16.96
C ALA A 486 -7.71 0.96 -16.59
N LEU A 487 -6.67 1.06 -17.42
CA LEU A 487 -5.57 2.01 -17.17
C LEU A 487 -6.05 3.47 -17.23
N CYS A 488 -6.93 3.82 -18.18
CA CYS A 488 -7.56 5.15 -18.23
C CYS A 488 -8.38 5.44 -16.97
N ALA A 489 -9.27 4.52 -16.59
CA ALA A 489 -10.12 4.69 -15.40
C ALA A 489 -9.27 4.82 -14.11
N LEU A 490 -8.23 3.98 -13.97
CA LEU A 490 -7.33 4.01 -12.82
C LEU A 490 -6.48 5.28 -12.80
N LEU A 491 -6.03 5.77 -13.95
CA LEU A 491 -5.32 7.05 -14.02
C LEU A 491 -6.21 8.17 -13.48
N LEU A 492 -7.43 8.30 -13.98
CA LEU A 492 -8.36 9.36 -13.55
C LEU A 492 -8.74 9.23 -12.06
N LEU A 493 -9.05 8.02 -11.61
CA LEU A 493 -9.38 7.75 -10.21
C LEU A 493 -8.21 8.07 -9.28
N LEU A 494 -7.01 7.57 -9.59
CA LEU A 494 -5.83 7.79 -8.76
C LEU A 494 -5.41 9.25 -8.76
N GLY A 495 -5.53 9.97 -9.87
CA GLY A 495 -5.32 11.43 -9.89
C GLY A 495 -6.25 12.14 -8.92
N THR A 496 -7.55 11.85 -8.99
CA THR A 496 -8.57 12.46 -8.12
C THR A 496 -8.31 12.16 -6.65
N VAL A 497 -8.07 10.88 -6.31
CA VAL A 497 -7.78 10.46 -4.94
C VAL A 497 -6.49 11.09 -4.44
N SER A 498 -5.39 11.02 -5.20
CA SER A 498 -4.12 11.63 -4.82
C SER A 498 -4.21 13.14 -4.63
N SER A 499 -5.01 13.85 -5.44
CA SER A 499 -5.25 15.28 -5.24
C SER A 499 -5.93 15.56 -3.90
N SER A 500 -6.94 14.77 -3.53
CA SER A 500 -7.62 14.88 -2.23
C SER A 500 -6.67 14.55 -1.07
N MET A 501 -5.84 13.49 -1.21
CA MET A 501 -4.85 13.12 -0.20
C MET A 501 -3.79 14.21 -0.01
N ALA A 502 -3.37 14.86 -1.09
CA ALA A 502 -2.43 15.97 -1.05
C ALA A 502 -3.04 17.22 -0.39
N ASP A 503 -4.30 17.54 -0.70
CA ASP A 503 -5.02 18.71 -0.16
C ASP A 503 -5.22 18.64 1.36
N ARG A 504 -5.30 17.43 1.92
CA ARG A 504 -5.36 17.19 3.38
C ARG A 504 -4.16 17.77 4.14
N TYR A 505 -3.03 17.97 3.45
CA TYR A 505 -1.83 18.59 4.00
C TYR A 505 -1.55 19.96 3.40
N MET A 506 -2.51 20.63 2.76
CA MET A 506 -2.32 22.02 2.36
C MET A 506 -2.44 22.94 3.60
N PRO A 507 -1.44 23.80 3.91
CA PRO A 507 -1.42 24.58 5.15
C PRO A 507 -2.70 25.38 5.41
N ALA A 508 -3.28 25.22 6.60
CA ALA A 508 -4.38 26.04 7.08
C ALA A 508 -4.42 26.07 8.61
N LYS A 509 -4.97 27.14 9.18
CA LYS A 509 -5.13 27.32 10.63
C LYS A 509 -6.49 26.79 11.10
N ASP A 510 -6.67 25.48 11.06
CA ASP A 510 -7.90 24.80 11.47
C ASP A 510 -7.61 23.50 12.27
N GLY A 511 -8.66 22.83 12.76
CA GLY A 511 -8.55 21.60 13.56
C GLY A 511 -8.20 20.33 12.78
N THR A 512 -7.73 20.45 11.54
CA THR A 512 -7.43 19.29 10.67
C THR A 512 -5.92 19.07 10.53
N TYR A 513 -5.48 18.07 9.75
CA TYR A 513 -4.06 17.86 9.46
C TYR A 513 -3.38 19.00 8.69
N ARG A 514 -4.15 19.97 8.18
CA ARG A 514 -3.63 21.17 7.55
C ARG A 514 -2.87 22.09 8.50
N ILE A 515 -3.11 21.99 9.81
CA ILE A 515 -2.35 22.73 10.83
C ILE A 515 -0.90 22.24 10.93
N LEU A 516 -0.62 20.98 10.58
CA LEU A 516 0.72 20.39 10.68
C LEU A 516 1.72 21.18 9.81
N PRO A 517 1.52 21.31 8.48
CA PRO A 517 2.41 22.10 7.65
C PRO A 517 2.24 23.61 7.89
N TRP A 518 1.08 24.12 8.34
CA TRP A 518 0.95 25.53 8.76
C TRP A 518 1.96 25.90 9.84
N VAL A 519 2.04 25.12 10.92
CA VAL A 519 2.99 25.34 12.02
C VAL A 519 4.43 25.34 11.52
N SER A 520 4.73 24.57 10.47
CA SER A 520 6.08 24.48 9.89
C SER A 520 6.54 25.78 9.23
N HIS A 521 5.61 26.65 8.80
CA HIS A 521 5.90 27.99 8.27
C HIS A 521 6.03 29.08 9.34
N THR A 522 5.73 28.74 10.60
CA THR A 522 5.70 29.70 11.71
C THR A 522 6.87 29.53 12.68
N ILE A 523 7.73 28.53 12.46
CA ILE A 523 8.88 28.23 13.31
C ILE A 523 10.12 28.97 12.79
N THR A 524 10.80 29.69 13.68
CA THR A 524 12.06 30.37 13.38
C THR A 524 13.11 29.40 12.85
N GLU A 525 13.81 29.78 11.79
CA GLU A 525 14.90 29.00 11.20
C GLU A 525 16.16 29.01 12.09
N ARG A 526 17.16 28.19 11.74
CA ARG A 526 18.39 28.07 12.53
C ARG A 526 19.23 29.36 12.55
N ASP A 527 19.11 30.17 11.50
CA ASP A 527 19.77 31.47 11.37
C ASP A 527 19.00 32.60 12.09
N GLY A 528 17.87 32.28 12.73
CA GLY A 528 17.02 33.27 13.40
C GLY A 528 16.02 33.96 12.48
N SER A 529 16.05 33.68 11.16
CA SER A 529 15.10 34.24 10.20
C SER A 529 13.75 33.52 10.25
N CYS A 530 12.73 34.14 9.66
CA CYS A 530 11.44 33.49 9.45
C CYS A 530 11.39 32.78 8.09
N PRO A 531 10.67 31.64 7.98
CA PRO A 531 10.42 31.00 6.71
C PRO A 531 9.86 31.98 5.68
N LYS A 532 10.17 31.74 4.40
CA LYS A 532 9.85 32.66 3.29
C LYS A 532 8.38 33.10 3.24
N PHE A 533 7.47 32.20 3.63
CA PHE A 533 6.03 32.44 3.60
C PHE A 533 5.42 32.54 4.99
N ALA A 534 6.20 32.88 6.02
CA ALA A 534 5.70 33.03 7.37
C ALA A 534 4.50 34.01 7.42
N PRO A 535 3.40 33.68 8.12
CA PRO A 535 2.23 34.55 8.22
C PRO A 535 2.59 35.94 8.75
N GLY A 536 2.24 36.99 8.00
CA GLY A 536 2.59 38.37 8.35
C GLY A 536 4.09 38.64 8.45
N GLY A 537 4.95 37.77 7.90
CA GLY A 537 6.41 37.86 8.05
C GLY A 537 6.90 37.55 9.47
N THR A 538 6.06 36.95 10.32
CA THR A 538 6.38 36.69 11.74
C THR A 538 6.44 35.20 12.05
N CYS A 539 7.36 34.83 12.94
CA CYS A 539 7.59 33.47 13.39
C CYS A 539 8.06 33.46 14.86
N SER A 540 8.00 32.30 15.50
CA SER A 540 8.47 32.10 16.88
C SER A 540 9.27 30.81 16.99
N LYS A 541 9.99 30.62 18.11
CA LYS A 541 10.78 29.40 18.35
C LYS A 541 9.90 28.15 18.38
N ASP A 542 8.71 28.26 18.94
CA ASP A 542 7.79 27.14 19.11
C ASP A 542 6.79 27.03 17.95
N GLY A 543 6.73 28.02 17.05
CA GLY A 543 5.68 28.14 16.05
C GLY A 543 4.33 28.57 16.63
N ASP A 544 3.32 28.61 15.77
CA ASP A 544 1.93 28.90 16.14
C ASP A 544 1.38 27.79 17.04
N GLN A 545 1.04 28.13 18.29
CA GLN A 545 0.54 27.19 19.28
C GLN A 545 -1.00 27.13 19.34
N SER A 546 -1.71 27.78 18.41
CA SER A 546 -3.18 27.75 18.38
C SER A 546 -3.76 26.34 18.23
N TRP A 547 -2.98 25.38 17.73
CA TRP A 547 -3.42 23.99 17.63
C TRP A 547 -3.76 23.37 19.00
N LEU A 548 -3.20 23.90 20.10
CA LEU A 548 -3.53 23.45 21.45
C LEU A 548 -5.00 23.67 21.81
N SER A 549 -5.67 24.69 21.23
CA SER A 549 -7.10 24.92 21.47
C SER A 549 -8.01 24.00 20.68
N PHE A 550 -7.48 23.24 19.71
CA PHE A 550 -8.28 22.26 18.97
C PHE A 550 -8.37 20.91 19.70
N ILE A 551 -7.35 20.61 20.51
CA ILE A 551 -7.24 19.33 21.24
C ILE A 551 -7.70 19.40 22.70
N ARG A 552 -7.92 20.61 23.23
CA ARG A 552 -8.53 20.87 24.54
C ARG A 552 -10.01 21.15 24.36
#